data_AF-A0A6J0D4D5-F1
#
_entry.id   AF-A0A6J0D4D5-F1
#
_cell.length_a   1.000
_cell.length_b   1.000
_cell.length_c   1.000
_cell.angle_alpha   90.00
_cell.angle_beta   90.00
_cell.angle_gamma   90.00
#
_symmetry.space_group_name_H-M   'P 1'
#
loop_
_entity.id
_entity.type
_entity.pdbx_description
1 polymer ?
#
loop_
_entity_poly.entity_id
_entity_poly.type
_entity_poly.pdbx_seq_one_letter_code
_entity_poly.pdbx_strand_id
1 'polypeptide(L)'
;MTFSRLLNYKYSDALKRMDPDHLVALVTEVIPTYSCLVFCPSKKNCENVAEMLCKFLSKDYLNHREKEKCEVIKNLRNVGGGKVCPVLKRTIPFGVAYHHSGLTSDERKLLEEAYSTGVLCLFTCTSTLAAGVNLPARRVILRAPYVAREFLKRNQYKQMIGRAGRAGIDTVGESILLLQEKDKQQVLELINGPLENCYSHLVEEFTKGIQSLFLSLIGLKIATSLGDIYQFMNGTFFGVQQKILLKEKSLWEITVESLGCLTEKGLLHRDSRGASEEFQCPFRITRLGQAALKGAIDLAYCDTLYRDLKKGLEGLVLESLLHLVYLTTPYDLVAQTEPDWMVYFRQFSQLSPAEQNVAALLGVSESFIGKKASGQAIRKKVDKNIVNRLYLSFVLYSLLKETNVWSVSEKFNMPRGYIQNLLTGAASFSSCVLHFCEELEEFWVYRALFVELTKKLTYCAKAELIPLMEVTGVLEGRAKQLYSAGYKSLMHLANADPEVLVRTIDHLSRRQAKQIVSSAKMLLHEKAEALQEEAEELLRLPPDLPGLGAANTDKAGSRAGGTALW
;
A
#
# COMPACT_ATOMS: atom_id res chain seq x y z
N MET A 1 40.28 -16.09 -17.57
CA MET A 1 39.98 -15.76 -18.99
C MET A 1 39.29 -14.41 -19.01
N THR A 2 39.93 -13.38 -19.57
CA THR A 2 39.28 -12.10 -19.87
C THR A 2 38.44 -12.29 -21.13
N PHE A 3 37.13 -12.42 -20.96
CA PHE A 3 36.20 -12.36 -22.09
C PHE A 3 36.21 -10.93 -22.64
N SER A 4 36.60 -10.77 -23.90
CA SER A 4 36.56 -9.49 -24.62
C SER A 4 35.68 -9.65 -25.84
N ARG A 5 34.68 -8.77 -25.97
CA ARG A 5 33.76 -8.72 -27.11
C ARG A 5 33.67 -7.29 -27.61
N LEU A 6 33.86 -7.10 -28.90
CA LEU A 6 33.62 -5.81 -29.56
C LEU A 6 32.11 -5.56 -29.69
N LEU A 7 31.67 -4.38 -29.24
CA LEU A 7 30.31 -3.90 -29.49
C LEU A 7 30.28 -3.26 -30.88
N ASN A 8 29.49 -3.82 -31.79
CA ASN A 8 29.40 -3.32 -33.16
C ASN A 8 28.43 -2.12 -33.25
N TYR A 9 28.81 -1.01 -32.62
CA TYR A 9 28.03 0.23 -32.60
C TYR A 9 28.94 1.44 -32.80
N LYS A 10 28.56 2.34 -33.72
CA LYS A 10 29.35 3.53 -34.03
C LYS A 10 29.10 4.63 -33.00
N TYR A 11 30.07 4.87 -32.12
CA TYR A 11 30.03 5.95 -31.14
C TYR A 11 30.65 7.24 -31.69
N SER A 12 29.83 8.30 -31.82
CA SER A 12 30.33 9.66 -32.00
C SER A 12 30.93 10.20 -30.70
N ASP A 13 31.80 11.22 -30.76
CA ASP A 13 32.41 11.79 -29.56
C ASP A 13 31.39 12.45 -28.62
N ALA A 14 30.30 13.00 -29.18
CA ALA A 14 29.17 13.48 -28.40
C ALA A 14 28.47 12.34 -27.64
N LEU A 15 28.27 11.19 -28.30
CA LEU A 15 27.65 10.02 -27.67
C LEU A 15 28.55 9.43 -26.58
N LYS A 16 29.87 9.35 -26.78
CA LYS A 16 30.81 8.87 -25.75
C LYS A 16 30.74 9.70 -24.46
N ARG A 17 30.49 11.01 -24.55
CA ARG A 17 30.32 11.88 -23.37
C ARG A 17 28.99 11.64 -22.65
N MET A 18 27.93 11.32 -23.38
CA MET A 18 26.58 11.14 -22.83
C MET A 18 26.28 9.70 -22.37
N ASP A 19 26.93 8.72 -22.97
CA ASP A 19 26.84 7.30 -22.69
C ASP A 19 28.24 6.69 -22.46
N PRO A 20 28.91 7.08 -21.35
CA PRO A 20 30.26 6.61 -21.05
C PRO A 20 30.30 5.10 -20.76
N ASP A 21 29.16 4.52 -20.37
CA ASP A 21 29.04 3.12 -19.99
C ASP A 21 28.63 2.21 -21.18
N HIS A 22 28.58 2.76 -22.39
CA HIS A 22 28.18 2.10 -23.63
C HIS A 22 26.82 1.38 -23.60
N LEU A 23 25.88 1.92 -22.81
CA LEU A 23 24.56 1.34 -22.61
C LEU A 23 23.74 1.29 -23.90
N VAL A 24 23.84 2.30 -24.78
CA VAL A 24 23.09 2.36 -26.04
C VAL A 24 23.41 1.16 -26.92
N ALA A 25 24.69 0.81 -27.06
CA ALA A 25 25.12 -0.36 -27.83
C ALA A 25 24.60 -1.66 -27.23
N LEU A 26 24.72 -1.83 -25.91
CA LEU A 26 24.22 -3.02 -25.22
C LEU A 26 22.70 -3.18 -25.35
N VAL A 27 21.96 -2.08 -25.41
CA VAL A 27 20.51 -2.12 -25.59
C VAL A 27 20.14 -2.47 -27.03
N THR A 28 20.75 -1.80 -28.01
CA THR A 28 20.39 -1.88 -29.44
C THR A 28 20.73 -3.21 -30.11
N GLU A 29 21.59 -4.03 -29.51
CA GLU A 29 21.82 -5.41 -29.96
C GLU A 29 20.58 -6.32 -29.79
N VAL A 30 19.66 -5.97 -28.89
CA VAL A 30 18.56 -6.84 -28.44
C VAL A 30 17.22 -6.27 -28.88
N ILE A 31 17.00 -4.97 -28.71
CA ILE A 31 15.75 -4.31 -29.07
C ILE A 31 15.71 -3.96 -30.58
N PRO A 32 14.52 -3.90 -31.22
CA PRO A 32 13.19 -4.19 -30.68
C PRO A 32 12.80 -5.67 -30.77
N THR A 33 13.63 -6.51 -31.39
CA THR A 33 13.33 -7.95 -31.64
C THR A 33 13.12 -8.73 -30.34
N TYR A 34 13.91 -8.42 -29.33
CA TYR A 34 13.86 -9.01 -28.00
C TYR A 34 13.68 -7.93 -26.94
N SER A 35 13.37 -8.33 -25.71
CA SER A 35 13.13 -7.41 -24.62
C SER A 35 14.35 -7.22 -23.72
N CYS A 36 14.50 -6.01 -23.18
CA CYS A 36 15.59 -5.63 -22.29
C CYS A 36 15.06 -4.97 -21.01
N LEU A 37 15.69 -5.25 -19.86
CA LEU A 37 15.50 -4.49 -18.62
C LEU A 37 16.81 -3.80 -18.26
N VAL A 38 16.73 -2.51 -17.90
CA VAL A 38 17.86 -1.73 -17.40
C VAL A 38 17.53 -1.30 -15.96
N PHE A 39 18.20 -1.91 -14.98
CA PHE A 39 18.09 -1.52 -13.59
C PHE A 39 18.97 -0.29 -13.30
N CYS A 40 18.33 0.77 -12.83
CA CYS A 40 18.96 2.04 -12.47
C CYS A 40 18.90 2.27 -10.94
N PRO A 41 19.89 2.96 -10.35
CA PRO A 41 19.95 3.16 -8.89
C PRO A 41 18.82 4.01 -8.29
N SER A 42 18.24 4.93 -9.07
CA SER A 42 17.23 5.87 -8.57
C SER A 42 16.10 6.09 -9.58
N LYS A 43 14.94 6.54 -9.08
CA LYS A 43 13.75 6.85 -9.89
C LYS A 43 14.08 7.86 -11.00
N LYS A 44 14.76 8.96 -10.64
CA LYS A 44 15.17 9.98 -11.60
C LYS A 44 16.17 9.47 -12.63
N ASN A 45 17.06 8.55 -12.24
CA ASN A 45 17.97 7.93 -13.20
C ASN A 45 17.21 7.06 -14.22
N CYS A 46 16.15 6.36 -13.82
CA CYS A 46 15.30 5.61 -14.75
C CYS A 46 14.73 6.52 -15.85
N GLU A 47 14.11 7.64 -15.45
CA GLU A 47 13.56 8.63 -16.39
C GLU A 47 14.64 9.17 -17.34
N ASN A 48 15.76 9.65 -16.78
CA ASN A 48 16.83 10.26 -17.57
C ASN A 48 17.47 9.27 -18.55
N VAL A 49 17.65 8.00 -18.16
CA VAL A 49 18.20 6.96 -19.03
C VAL A 49 17.22 6.63 -20.16
N ALA A 50 15.93 6.53 -19.89
CA ALA A 50 14.93 6.27 -20.93
C ALA A 50 14.95 7.37 -22.00
N GLU A 51 15.03 8.64 -21.60
CA GLU A 51 15.15 9.76 -22.53
C GLU A 51 16.48 9.77 -23.28
N MET A 52 17.59 9.48 -22.60
CA MET A 52 18.91 9.40 -23.22
C MET A 52 18.92 8.34 -24.32
N LEU A 53 18.41 7.13 -24.04
CA LEU A 53 18.32 6.05 -25.02
C LEU A 53 17.55 6.52 -26.27
N CYS A 54 16.36 7.12 -26.09
CA CYS A 54 15.51 7.55 -27.21
C CYS A 54 16.15 8.64 -28.09
N LYS A 55 17.09 9.45 -27.55
CA LYS A 55 17.83 10.44 -28.37
C LYS A 55 18.77 9.81 -29.39
N PHE A 56 19.20 8.57 -29.14
CA PHE A 56 20.21 7.88 -29.95
C PHE A 56 19.69 6.66 -30.70
N LEU A 57 18.45 6.23 -30.43
CA LEU A 57 17.77 5.20 -31.23
C LEU A 57 17.43 5.72 -32.64
N SER A 58 17.45 4.81 -33.62
CA SER A 58 17.00 5.12 -34.99
C SER A 58 15.53 5.57 -34.99
N LYS A 59 15.16 6.43 -35.95
CA LYS A 59 13.76 6.82 -36.15
C LYS A 59 12.88 5.64 -36.60
N ASP A 60 13.45 4.56 -37.09
CA ASP A 60 12.69 3.36 -37.50
C ASP A 60 11.88 2.74 -36.36
N TYR A 61 12.33 2.94 -35.11
CA TYR A 61 11.62 2.49 -33.91
C TYR A 61 10.24 3.16 -33.76
N LEU A 62 10.05 4.36 -34.32
CA LEU A 62 8.76 5.05 -34.29
C LEU A 62 7.70 4.31 -35.10
N ASN A 63 8.10 3.67 -36.20
CA ASN A 63 7.19 2.94 -37.09
C ASN A 63 6.86 1.53 -36.56
N HIS A 64 7.72 0.97 -35.71
CA HIS A 64 7.52 -0.37 -35.15
C HIS A 64 6.33 -0.37 -34.16
N ARG A 65 5.26 -1.12 -34.44
CA ARG A 65 4.05 -1.23 -33.59
C ARG A 65 3.45 0.14 -33.22
N GLU A 66 3.46 1.07 -34.17
CA GLU A 66 3.00 2.45 -33.95
C GLU A 66 1.56 2.53 -33.42
N LYS A 67 0.64 1.75 -34.01
CA LYS A 67 -0.79 1.75 -33.63
C LYS A 67 -0.98 1.34 -32.17
N GLU A 68 -0.32 0.27 -31.75
CA GLU A 68 -0.39 -0.24 -30.39
C GLU A 68 0.23 0.74 -29.39
N LYS A 69 1.37 1.37 -29.74
CA LYS A 69 2.00 2.41 -28.91
C LYS A 69 1.12 3.63 -28.72
N CYS A 70 0.42 4.06 -29.77
CA CYS A 70 -0.58 5.13 -29.70
C CYS A 70 -1.73 4.79 -28.75
N GLU A 71 -2.19 3.54 -28.76
CA GLU A 71 -3.24 3.06 -27.84
C GLU A 71 -2.76 3.06 -26.38
N VAL A 72 -1.50 2.65 -26.12
CA VAL A 72 -0.91 2.75 -24.77
C VAL A 72 -0.92 4.20 -24.27
N ILE A 73 -0.52 5.17 -25.11
CA ILE A 73 -0.55 6.60 -24.73
C ILE A 73 -1.99 7.08 -24.48
N LYS A 74 -2.95 6.63 -25.28
CA LYS A 74 -4.38 6.95 -25.10
C LYS A 74 -4.90 6.40 -23.77
N ASN A 75 -4.58 5.15 -23.44
CA ASN A 75 -4.99 4.52 -22.18
C ASN A 75 -4.34 5.20 -20.97
N LEU A 76 -3.05 5.54 -21.05
CA LEU A 76 -2.36 6.34 -20.03
C LEU A 76 -3.01 7.71 -19.82
N ARG A 77 -3.46 8.36 -20.91
CA ARG A 77 -4.17 9.64 -20.83
C ARG A 77 -5.51 9.50 -20.11
N ASN A 78 -6.24 8.42 -20.38
CA ASN A 78 -7.54 8.16 -19.77
C ASN A 78 -7.41 7.97 -18.25
N VAL A 79 -6.46 7.14 -17.80
CA VAL A 79 -6.22 6.94 -16.36
C VAL A 79 -5.57 8.16 -15.71
N GLY A 80 -4.83 8.97 -16.47
CA GLY A 80 -4.20 10.19 -16.00
C GLY A 80 -5.10 11.42 -15.96
N GLY A 81 -6.42 11.26 -16.15
CA GLY A 81 -7.37 12.38 -16.14
C GLY A 81 -7.09 13.41 -17.24
N GLY A 82 -6.66 12.95 -18.43
CA GLY A 82 -6.28 13.79 -19.55
C GLY A 82 -4.79 14.12 -19.62
N LYS A 83 -4.02 13.82 -18.56
CA LYS A 83 -2.56 14.05 -18.51
C LYS A 83 -1.78 12.77 -18.81
N VAL A 84 -0.60 12.94 -19.40
CA VAL A 84 0.39 11.87 -19.61
C VAL A 84 1.75 12.42 -19.21
N CYS A 85 2.55 11.62 -18.51
CA CYS A 85 3.90 12.01 -18.14
C CYS A 85 4.71 12.42 -19.39
N PRO A 86 5.36 13.60 -19.41
CA PRO A 86 6.14 14.06 -20.56
C PRO A 86 7.23 13.08 -21.01
N VAL A 87 7.88 12.41 -20.06
CA VAL A 87 8.91 11.41 -20.33
C VAL A 87 8.30 10.20 -21.05
N LEU A 88 7.18 9.66 -20.55
CA LEU A 88 6.49 8.53 -21.21
C LEU A 88 5.98 8.91 -22.60
N LYS A 89 5.44 10.12 -22.76
CA LYS A 89 4.99 10.64 -24.06
C LYS A 89 6.11 10.68 -25.10
N ARG A 90 7.36 10.95 -24.67
CA ARG A 90 8.55 10.98 -25.54
C ARG A 90 9.15 9.59 -25.79
N THR A 91 9.06 8.69 -24.83
CA THR A 91 9.80 7.40 -24.84
C THR A 91 8.98 6.25 -25.41
N ILE A 92 7.67 6.18 -25.11
CA ILE A 92 6.78 5.10 -25.60
C ILE A 92 6.77 4.96 -27.14
N PRO A 93 6.81 6.04 -27.94
CA PRO A 93 6.90 5.91 -29.40
C PRO A 93 8.11 5.07 -29.88
N PHE A 94 9.21 5.06 -29.12
CA PHE A 94 10.39 4.24 -29.42
C PHE A 94 10.30 2.80 -28.85
N GLY A 95 9.19 2.45 -28.18
CA GLY A 95 9.05 1.17 -27.47
C GLY A 95 9.81 1.13 -26.13
N VAL A 96 10.16 2.29 -25.58
CA VAL A 96 10.91 2.45 -24.33
C VAL A 96 10.01 3.09 -23.28
N ALA A 97 10.09 2.64 -22.03
CA ALA A 97 9.45 3.33 -20.91
C ALA A 97 10.29 3.19 -19.64
N TYR A 98 10.01 4.02 -18.62
CA TYR A 98 10.54 3.81 -17.28
C TYR A 98 9.50 3.15 -16.38
N HIS A 99 9.94 2.44 -15.34
CA HIS A 99 9.09 1.77 -14.37
C HIS A 99 9.63 1.89 -12.94
N HIS A 100 8.88 2.53 -12.06
CA HIS A 100 9.22 2.66 -10.64
C HIS A 100 8.01 3.08 -9.81
N SER A 101 8.12 3.05 -8.47
CA SER A 101 7.05 3.41 -7.53
C SER A 101 6.57 4.87 -7.55
N GLY A 102 7.20 5.75 -8.34
CA GLY A 102 6.67 7.09 -8.63
C GLY A 102 5.47 7.12 -9.58
N LEU A 103 5.21 6.03 -10.31
CA LEU A 103 4.04 5.83 -11.16
C LEU A 103 2.85 5.35 -10.34
N THR A 104 1.62 5.67 -10.77
CA THR A 104 0.43 5.05 -10.18
C THR A 104 0.36 3.55 -10.51
N SER A 105 -0.44 2.80 -9.74
CA SER A 105 -0.71 1.38 -9.97
C SER A 105 -1.29 1.13 -11.37
N ASP A 106 -2.21 1.98 -11.82
CA ASP A 106 -2.83 1.84 -13.13
C ASP A 106 -1.86 2.12 -14.28
N GLU A 107 -0.98 3.13 -14.13
CA GLU A 107 0.09 3.36 -15.10
C GLU A 107 1.05 2.17 -15.17
N ARG A 108 1.46 1.63 -14.02
CA ARG A 108 2.34 0.45 -13.97
C ARG A 108 1.72 -0.74 -14.68
N LYS A 109 0.46 -1.07 -14.40
CA LYS A 109 -0.26 -2.18 -15.05
C LYS A 109 -0.32 -2.02 -16.57
N LEU A 110 -0.66 -0.83 -17.07
CA LEU A 110 -0.72 -0.56 -18.51
C LEU A 110 0.64 -0.72 -19.19
N LEU A 111 1.70 -0.24 -18.54
CA LEU A 111 3.06 -0.39 -19.06
C LEU A 111 3.50 -1.87 -19.03
N GLU A 112 3.26 -2.57 -17.92
CA GLU A 112 3.60 -4.00 -17.74
C GLU A 112 2.91 -4.89 -18.79
N GLU A 113 1.64 -4.61 -19.09
CA GLU A 113 0.88 -5.28 -20.15
C GLU A 113 1.47 -4.98 -21.53
N ALA A 114 1.78 -3.71 -21.82
CA ALA A 114 2.41 -3.31 -23.08
C ALA A 114 3.79 -3.94 -23.27
N TYR A 115 4.55 -4.13 -22.18
CA TYR A 115 5.83 -4.84 -22.22
C TYR A 115 5.66 -6.35 -22.47
N SER A 116 4.72 -6.97 -21.76
CA SER A 116 4.45 -8.41 -21.89
C SER A 116 3.98 -8.81 -23.29
N THR A 117 3.25 -7.91 -23.96
CA THR A 117 2.78 -8.08 -25.35
C THR A 117 3.81 -7.68 -26.41
N GLY A 118 4.99 -7.18 -25.99
CA GLY A 118 6.08 -6.75 -26.86
C GLY A 118 5.85 -5.41 -27.56
N VAL A 119 4.83 -4.63 -27.17
CA VAL A 119 4.62 -3.25 -27.65
C VAL A 119 5.73 -2.34 -27.10
N LEU A 120 6.10 -2.56 -25.83
CA LEU A 120 7.32 -2.01 -25.24
C LEU A 120 8.40 -3.09 -25.23
N CYS A 121 9.58 -2.75 -25.72
CA CYS A 121 10.73 -3.66 -25.78
C CYS A 121 11.76 -3.38 -24.68
N LEU A 122 11.68 -2.23 -24.00
CA LEU A 122 12.62 -1.85 -22.96
C LEU A 122 11.96 -1.15 -21.78
N PHE A 123 12.35 -1.58 -20.57
CA PHE A 123 12.18 -0.79 -19.36
C PHE A 123 13.49 -0.31 -18.76
N THR A 124 13.54 0.96 -18.36
CA THR A 124 14.46 1.42 -17.32
C THR A 124 13.73 1.39 -15.98
N CYS A 125 14.28 0.74 -14.97
CA CYS A 125 13.52 0.45 -13.75
C CYS A 125 14.35 0.47 -12.48
N THR A 126 13.68 0.69 -11.34
CA THR A 126 14.29 0.54 -10.01
C THR A 126 14.22 -0.92 -9.54
N SER A 127 14.98 -1.23 -8.49
CA SER A 127 15.00 -2.55 -7.83
C SER A 127 13.62 -3.08 -7.43
N THR A 128 12.65 -2.20 -7.18
CA THR A 128 11.26 -2.57 -6.84
C THR A 128 10.59 -3.46 -7.90
N LEU A 129 10.98 -3.37 -9.17
CA LEU A 129 10.47 -4.26 -10.21
C LEU A 129 10.89 -5.72 -9.96
N ALA A 130 12.07 -5.93 -9.35
CA ALA A 130 12.70 -7.23 -9.20
C ALA A 130 11.88 -8.23 -8.38
N ALA A 131 11.10 -7.75 -7.42
CA ALA A 131 10.27 -8.58 -6.54
C ALA A 131 8.77 -8.54 -6.87
N GLY A 132 8.30 -7.56 -7.65
CA GLY A 132 6.88 -7.20 -7.70
C GLY A 132 6.03 -7.89 -8.76
N VAL A 133 6.60 -8.23 -9.92
CA VAL A 133 5.84 -8.68 -11.10
C VAL A 133 6.61 -9.69 -11.93
N ASN A 134 5.96 -10.63 -12.62
CA ASN A 134 6.64 -11.60 -13.48
C ASN A 134 6.88 -11.02 -14.89
N LEU A 135 7.97 -10.26 -15.03
CA LEU A 135 8.39 -9.67 -16.31
C LEU A 135 9.80 -10.15 -16.65
N PRO A 136 9.94 -11.25 -17.41
CA PRO A 136 11.22 -11.73 -17.92
C PRO A 136 11.66 -10.95 -19.16
N ALA A 137 12.97 -10.90 -19.39
CA ALA A 137 13.58 -10.21 -20.52
C ALA A 137 14.73 -11.01 -21.10
N ARG A 138 15.00 -10.88 -22.40
CA ARG A 138 16.17 -11.55 -23.02
C ARG A 138 17.47 -11.10 -22.38
N ARG A 139 17.58 -9.80 -22.09
CA ARG A 139 18.75 -9.19 -21.46
C ARG A 139 18.37 -8.33 -20.25
N VAL A 140 19.15 -8.46 -19.18
CA VAL A 140 19.07 -7.61 -17.99
C VAL A 140 20.39 -6.87 -17.80
N ILE A 141 20.34 -5.55 -17.71
CA ILE A 141 21.50 -4.70 -17.49
C ILE A 141 21.36 -4.01 -16.15
N LEU A 142 22.33 -4.14 -15.26
CA LEU A 142 22.42 -3.37 -14.02
C LEU A 142 23.43 -2.24 -14.25
N ARG A 143 22.97 -0.99 -14.19
CA ARG A 143 23.81 0.16 -14.51
C ARG A 143 24.87 0.46 -13.43
N ALA A 144 24.62 0.03 -12.20
CA ALA A 144 25.58 0.13 -11.11
C ALA A 144 25.26 -0.92 -10.04
N PRO A 145 26.24 -1.33 -9.20
CA PRO A 145 26.02 -2.28 -8.11
C PRO A 145 25.36 -1.64 -6.87
N TYR A 146 24.53 -0.61 -7.07
CA TYR A 146 23.96 0.20 -6.01
C TYR A 146 22.45 0.41 -6.19
N VAL A 147 21.72 0.42 -5.08
CA VAL A 147 20.33 0.91 -4.98
C VAL A 147 20.36 2.17 -4.12
N ALA A 148 19.97 3.29 -4.71
CA ALA A 148 20.21 4.63 -4.14
C ALA A 148 21.69 4.84 -3.79
N ARG A 149 22.06 4.70 -2.52
CA ARG A 149 23.44 4.84 -2.00
C ARG A 149 23.99 3.55 -1.40
N GLU A 150 23.16 2.52 -1.28
CA GLU A 150 23.52 1.26 -0.64
C GLU A 150 23.99 0.26 -1.69
N PHE A 151 25.04 -0.48 -1.36
CA PHE A 151 25.53 -1.57 -2.21
C PHE A 151 24.51 -2.70 -2.26
N LEU A 152 24.36 -3.36 -3.41
CA LEU A 152 23.39 -4.43 -3.60
C LEU A 152 23.63 -5.60 -2.64
N LYS A 153 22.57 -6.06 -1.99
CA LYS A 153 22.56 -7.37 -1.32
C LYS A 153 22.51 -8.51 -2.33
N ARG A 154 23.00 -9.69 -1.97
CA ARG A 154 23.07 -10.84 -2.90
C ARG A 154 21.69 -11.28 -3.36
N ASN A 155 20.70 -11.28 -2.47
CA ASN A 155 19.31 -11.60 -2.81
C ASN A 155 18.73 -10.63 -3.86
N GLN A 156 18.94 -9.33 -3.70
CA GLN A 156 18.50 -8.29 -4.63
C GLN A 156 19.16 -8.48 -6.00
N TYR A 157 20.48 -8.70 -6.01
CA TYR A 157 21.22 -8.97 -7.24
C TYR A 157 20.66 -10.22 -7.96
N LYS A 158 20.48 -11.34 -7.24
CA LYS A 158 19.94 -12.57 -7.82
C LYS A 158 18.50 -12.41 -8.33
N GLN A 159 17.64 -11.67 -7.64
CA GLN A 159 16.28 -11.35 -8.09
C GLN A 159 16.27 -10.51 -9.37
N MET A 160 17.19 -9.56 -9.51
CA MET A 160 17.30 -8.74 -10.72
C MET A 160 17.79 -9.58 -11.91
N ILE A 161 18.93 -10.27 -11.77
CA ILE A 161 19.52 -11.02 -12.88
C ILE A 161 18.70 -12.25 -13.25
N GLY A 162 17.94 -12.82 -12.31
CA GLY A 162 17.05 -13.96 -12.54
C GLY A 162 15.89 -13.65 -13.50
N ARG A 163 15.71 -12.39 -13.90
CA ARG A 163 14.77 -11.98 -14.96
C ARG A 163 15.33 -12.13 -16.36
N ALA A 164 16.63 -12.42 -16.50
CA ALA A 164 17.24 -12.67 -17.78
C ALA A 164 16.87 -14.06 -18.30
N GLY A 165 16.36 -14.12 -19.54
CA GLY A 165 15.85 -15.31 -20.20
C GLY A 165 14.34 -15.50 -20.02
N ARG A 166 13.60 -15.52 -21.13
CA ARG A 166 12.16 -15.85 -21.14
C ARG A 166 11.97 -17.35 -21.33
N ALA A 167 11.50 -18.04 -20.29
CA ALA A 167 11.22 -19.47 -20.33
C ALA A 167 10.31 -19.82 -21.52
N GLY A 168 10.71 -20.80 -22.33
CA GLY A 168 9.96 -21.25 -23.51
C GLY A 168 10.06 -20.35 -24.75
N ILE A 169 10.74 -19.20 -24.68
CA ILE A 169 10.91 -18.27 -25.82
C ILE A 169 12.39 -18.11 -26.16
N ASP A 170 13.22 -17.83 -25.15
CA ASP A 170 14.63 -17.52 -25.34
C ASP A 170 15.49 -18.77 -25.10
N THR A 171 16.47 -19.00 -25.98
CA THR A 171 17.48 -20.07 -25.81
C THR A 171 18.52 -19.78 -24.73
N VAL A 172 18.78 -18.49 -24.45
CA VAL A 172 19.73 -18.00 -23.45
C VAL A 172 19.21 -16.70 -22.84
N GLY A 173 19.55 -16.43 -21.59
CA GLY A 173 19.35 -15.15 -20.91
C GLY A 173 20.69 -14.52 -20.57
N GLU A 174 20.86 -13.23 -20.82
CA GLU A 174 22.11 -12.52 -20.53
C GLU A 174 21.91 -11.47 -19.44
N SER A 175 22.82 -11.46 -18.46
CA SER A 175 22.87 -10.40 -17.46
C SER A 175 24.22 -9.68 -17.52
N ILE A 176 24.18 -8.34 -17.53
CA ILE A 176 25.36 -7.48 -17.60
C ILE A 176 25.32 -6.52 -16.41
N LEU A 177 26.37 -6.52 -15.59
CA LEU A 177 26.55 -5.53 -14.51
C LEU A 177 27.68 -4.59 -14.90
N LEU A 178 27.36 -3.30 -15.03
CA LEU A 178 28.35 -2.25 -15.27
C LEU A 178 29.02 -1.90 -13.95
N LEU A 179 30.36 -1.89 -13.94
CA LEU A 179 31.17 -1.67 -12.73
C LEU A 179 32.27 -0.63 -12.95
N GLN A 180 32.64 0.06 -11.87
CA GLN A 180 33.88 0.84 -11.79
C GLN A 180 34.97 -0.01 -11.13
N GLU A 181 36.25 0.27 -11.39
CA GLU A 181 37.36 -0.55 -10.88
C GLU A 181 37.35 -0.65 -9.33
N LYS A 182 36.92 0.41 -8.65
CA LYS A 182 36.79 0.46 -7.19
C LYS A 182 35.79 -0.58 -6.62
N ASP A 183 34.78 -0.97 -7.39
CA ASP A 183 33.69 -1.84 -6.95
C ASP A 183 33.96 -3.32 -7.27
N LYS A 184 35.02 -3.61 -8.03
CA LYS A 184 35.32 -4.92 -8.61
C LYS A 184 35.40 -6.05 -7.57
N GLN A 185 36.09 -5.81 -6.47
CA GLN A 185 36.25 -6.80 -5.41
C GLN A 185 34.91 -7.14 -4.74
N GLN A 186 34.14 -6.12 -4.36
CA GLN A 186 32.83 -6.30 -3.73
C GLN A 186 31.84 -7.00 -4.68
N VAL A 187 31.89 -6.70 -5.98
CA VAL A 187 31.06 -7.38 -6.98
C VAL A 187 31.47 -8.85 -7.16
N LEU A 188 32.76 -9.17 -7.13
CA LEU A 188 33.22 -10.57 -7.17
C LEU A 188 32.69 -11.36 -5.98
N GLU A 189 32.72 -10.78 -4.78
CA GLU A 189 32.12 -11.37 -3.57
C GLU A 189 30.60 -11.51 -3.72
N LEU A 190 29.92 -10.50 -4.25
CA LEU A 190 28.48 -10.51 -4.53
C LEU A 190 28.08 -11.65 -5.47
N ILE A 191 28.91 -11.99 -6.46
CA ILE A 191 28.65 -13.06 -7.43
C ILE A 191 29.02 -14.43 -6.87
N ASN A 192 30.18 -14.56 -6.22
CA ASN A 192 30.75 -15.86 -5.82
C ASN A 192 30.39 -16.31 -4.40
N GLY A 193 29.92 -15.41 -3.52
CA GLY A 193 29.57 -15.76 -2.13
C GLY A 193 28.46 -16.80 -1.98
N PRO A 194 28.22 -17.34 -0.78
CA PRO A 194 27.03 -18.16 -0.52
C PRO A 194 25.76 -17.30 -0.51
N LEU A 195 24.58 -17.92 -0.67
CA LEU A 195 23.32 -17.23 -0.41
C LEU A 195 23.22 -16.86 1.08
N GLU A 196 22.57 -15.72 1.36
CA GLU A 196 22.29 -15.30 2.73
C GLU A 196 21.32 -16.29 3.39
N ASN A 197 21.58 -16.66 4.64
CA ASN A 197 20.67 -17.48 5.41
C ASN A 197 19.41 -16.68 5.78
N CYS A 198 18.25 -17.32 5.69
CA CYS A 198 17.01 -16.76 6.21
C CYS A 198 17.00 -16.89 7.74
N TYR A 199 16.86 -15.76 8.43
CA TYR A 199 16.68 -15.71 9.88
C TYR A 199 15.28 -15.23 10.23
N SER A 200 14.72 -15.76 11.32
CA SER A 200 13.45 -15.28 11.83
C SER A 200 13.56 -13.82 12.26
N HIS A 201 12.65 -12.98 11.77
CA HIS A 201 12.56 -11.56 12.13
C HIS A 201 11.61 -11.31 13.30
N LEU A 202 11.16 -12.37 14.00
CA LEU A 202 10.18 -12.24 15.09
C LEU A 202 10.70 -11.40 16.27
N VAL A 203 12.03 -11.38 16.49
CA VAL A 203 12.71 -10.60 17.55
C VAL A 203 13.11 -9.20 17.10
N GLU A 204 13.05 -8.91 15.81
CA GLU A 204 13.48 -7.61 15.28
C GLU A 204 12.56 -6.48 15.77
N GLU A 205 13.10 -5.26 15.89
CA GLU A 205 12.43 -4.08 16.47
C GLU A 205 11.79 -4.34 17.85
N PHE A 206 12.60 -4.59 18.88
CA PHE A 206 12.15 -4.67 20.28
C PHE A 206 11.06 -5.72 20.53
N THR A 207 11.15 -6.91 19.92
CA THR A 207 10.16 -8.01 20.10
C THR A 207 8.74 -7.67 19.64
N LYS A 208 8.55 -6.62 18.83
CA LYS A 208 7.25 -6.19 18.32
C LYS A 208 6.46 -7.32 17.64
N GLY A 209 7.14 -8.14 16.85
CA GLY A 209 6.56 -9.32 16.21
C GLY A 209 6.02 -10.34 17.24
N ILE A 210 6.79 -10.61 18.30
CA ILE A 210 6.38 -11.49 19.41
C ILE A 210 5.17 -10.91 20.14
N GLN A 211 5.19 -9.61 20.47
CA GLN A 211 4.11 -8.96 21.19
C GLN A 211 2.78 -9.02 20.40
N SER A 212 2.83 -8.73 19.09
CA SER A 212 1.65 -8.83 18.21
C SER A 212 1.15 -10.27 18.09
N LEU A 213 2.07 -11.24 17.97
CA LEU A 213 1.73 -12.66 17.96
C LEU A 213 1.03 -13.08 19.25
N PHE A 214 1.57 -12.71 20.42
CA PHE A 214 1.01 -13.09 21.73
C PHE A 214 -0.36 -12.47 21.95
N LEU A 215 -0.54 -11.19 21.60
CA LEU A 215 -1.86 -10.55 21.66
C LEU A 215 -2.89 -11.29 20.80
N SER A 216 -2.47 -11.75 19.61
CA SER A 216 -3.33 -12.53 18.71
C SER A 216 -3.63 -13.93 19.25
N LEU A 217 -2.62 -14.64 19.78
CA LEU A 217 -2.80 -15.98 20.36
C LEU A 217 -3.79 -15.97 21.52
N ILE A 218 -3.66 -14.99 22.42
CA ILE A 218 -4.53 -14.85 23.59
C ILE A 218 -5.91 -14.35 23.18
N GLY A 219 -5.99 -13.35 22.31
CA GLY A 219 -7.26 -12.78 21.85
C GLY A 219 -8.11 -13.76 21.04
N LEU A 220 -7.48 -14.61 20.23
CA LEU A 220 -8.14 -15.70 19.50
C LEU A 220 -8.33 -16.96 20.36
N LYS A 221 -7.88 -16.95 21.63
CA LYS A 221 -7.96 -18.06 22.57
C LYS A 221 -7.27 -19.35 22.07
N ILE A 222 -6.21 -19.22 21.27
CA ILE A 222 -5.39 -20.33 20.78
C ILE A 222 -4.45 -20.82 21.89
N ALA A 223 -3.80 -19.88 22.58
CA ALA A 223 -2.93 -20.16 23.72
C ALA A 223 -3.10 -19.05 24.75
N THR A 224 -3.51 -19.41 25.97
CA THR A 224 -3.85 -18.45 27.03
C THR A 224 -2.96 -18.57 28.25
N SER A 225 -2.31 -19.71 28.47
CA SER A 225 -1.35 -19.89 29.57
C SER A 225 0.08 -19.63 29.11
N LEU A 226 0.96 -19.31 30.07
CA LEU A 226 2.39 -19.12 29.80
C LEU A 226 3.04 -20.38 29.21
N GLY A 227 2.65 -21.56 29.72
CA GLY A 227 3.12 -22.84 29.21
C GLY A 227 2.75 -23.07 27.74
N ASP A 228 1.48 -22.84 27.38
CA ASP A 228 1.00 -23.04 26.00
C ASP A 228 1.67 -22.08 25.01
N ILE A 229 1.84 -20.81 25.42
CA ILE A 229 2.50 -19.80 24.60
C ILE A 229 3.97 -20.17 24.37
N TYR A 230 4.66 -20.66 25.40
CA TYR A 230 6.03 -21.14 25.27
C TYR A 230 6.13 -22.36 24.34
N GLN A 231 5.20 -23.31 24.44
CA GLN A 231 5.13 -24.46 23.52
C GLN A 231 4.88 -24.01 22.07
N PHE A 232 3.98 -23.04 21.86
CA PHE A 232 3.75 -22.45 20.55
C PHE A 232 5.04 -21.82 20.00
N MET A 233 5.76 -21.05 20.82
CA MET A 233 7.02 -20.40 20.44
C MET A 233 8.09 -21.40 20.01
N ASN A 234 8.19 -22.56 20.68
CA ASN A 234 9.10 -23.63 20.27
C ASN A 234 8.81 -24.18 18.86
N GLY A 235 7.54 -24.16 18.43
CA GLY A 235 7.12 -24.58 17.09
C GLY A 235 7.37 -23.53 15.98
N THR A 236 7.74 -22.30 16.33
CA THR A 236 7.98 -21.25 15.34
C THR A 236 9.37 -21.37 14.69
N PHE A 237 9.56 -20.76 13.51
CA PHE A 237 10.90 -20.65 12.89
C PHE A 237 11.90 -19.96 13.82
N PHE A 238 11.45 -19.00 14.64
CA PHE A 238 12.26 -18.40 15.69
C PHE A 238 12.69 -19.42 16.75
N GLY A 239 11.75 -20.24 17.26
CA GLY A 239 12.03 -21.30 18.22
C GLY A 239 13.03 -22.33 17.71
N VAL A 240 12.94 -22.71 16.42
CA VAL A 240 13.90 -23.59 15.75
C VAL A 240 15.30 -22.94 15.69
N GLN A 241 15.37 -21.64 15.44
CA GLN A 241 16.63 -20.89 15.31
C GLN A 241 17.14 -20.28 16.62
N GLN A 242 16.48 -20.55 17.76
CA GLN A 242 16.75 -19.86 19.02
C GLN A 242 18.22 -19.92 19.44
N LYS A 243 18.90 -21.06 19.25
CA LYS A 243 20.33 -21.22 19.64
C LYS A 243 21.28 -20.35 18.82
N ILE A 244 20.88 -19.95 17.62
CA ILE A 244 21.69 -19.12 16.71
C ILE A 244 21.40 -17.64 16.99
N LEU A 245 20.12 -17.30 17.17
CA LEU A 245 19.65 -15.92 17.30
C LEU A 245 19.78 -15.38 18.71
N LEU A 246 19.67 -16.25 19.72
CA LEU A 246 19.76 -15.89 21.13
C LEU A 246 21.10 -16.32 21.70
N LYS A 247 21.91 -15.32 22.08
CA LYS A 247 23.20 -15.53 22.74
C LYS A 247 23.14 -15.33 24.26
N GLU A 248 22.27 -14.43 24.71
CA GLU A 248 22.23 -13.96 26.10
C GLU A 248 20.97 -14.37 26.85
N LYS A 249 19.82 -14.42 26.15
CA LYS A 249 18.52 -14.74 26.75
C LYS A 249 17.99 -16.08 26.25
N SER A 250 17.32 -16.82 27.11
CA SER A 250 16.54 -17.99 26.72
C SER A 250 15.24 -17.58 26.02
N LEU A 251 14.68 -18.49 25.22
CA LEU A 251 13.35 -18.30 24.62
C LEU A 251 12.27 -18.07 25.71
N TRP A 252 12.46 -18.70 26.87
CA TRP A 252 11.59 -18.54 28.03
C TRP A 252 11.60 -17.10 28.54
N GLU A 253 12.78 -16.54 28.80
CA GLU A 253 12.94 -15.16 29.29
C GLU A 253 12.28 -14.17 28.32
N ILE A 254 12.50 -14.32 27.01
CA ILE A 254 11.88 -13.45 26.01
C ILE A 254 10.36 -13.57 26.01
N THR A 255 9.84 -14.79 26.20
CA THR A 255 8.40 -15.04 26.27
C THR A 255 7.80 -14.33 27.48
N VAL A 256 8.42 -14.49 28.65
CA VAL A 256 8.00 -13.85 29.91
C VAL A 256 8.09 -12.32 29.81
N GLU A 257 9.21 -11.79 29.33
CA GLU A 257 9.42 -10.34 29.17
C GLU A 257 8.40 -9.72 28.20
N SER A 258 8.10 -10.39 27.08
CA SER A 258 7.15 -9.89 26.09
C SER A 258 5.72 -9.87 26.64
N LEU A 259 5.33 -10.90 27.41
CA LEU A 259 4.05 -10.93 28.12
C LEU A 259 3.98 -9.87 29.24
N GLY A 260 5.09 -9.66 29.95
CA GLY A 260 5.25 -8.58 30.93
C GLY A 260 5.00 -7.22 30.28
N CYS A 261 5.67 -6.93 29.16
CA CYS A 261 5.50 -5.68 28.42
C CYS A 261 4.06 -5.46 27.95
N LEU A 262 3.38 -6.48 27.44
CA LEU A 262 1.96 -6.39 27.07
C LEU A 262 1.04 -6.13 28.26
N THR A 263 1.38 -6.67 29.44
CA THR A 263 0.65 -6.42 30.68
C THR A 263 0.89 -5.00 31.20
N GLU A 264 2.13 -4.50 31.15
CA GLU A 264 2.50 -3.13 31.51
C GLU A 264 1.82 -2.09 30.61
N LYS A 265 1.69 -2.39 29.31
CA LYS A 265 0.92 -1.58 28.35
C LYS A 265 -0.60 -1.66 28.56
N GLY A 266 -1.08 -2.48 29.49
CA GLY A 266 -2.50 -2.66 29.76
C GLY A 266 -3.26 -3.35 28.62
N LEU A 267 -2.57 -4.07 27.72
CA LEU A 267 -3.18 -4.83 26.62
C LEU A 267 -3.61 -6.23 27.07
N LEU A 268 -2.91 -6.78 28.06
CA LEU A 268 -3.22 -8.06 28.70
C LEU A 268 -3.41 -7.88 30.20
N HIS A 269 -4.14 -8.81 30.79
CA HIS A 269 -4.31 -8.96 32.23
C HIS A 269 -4.03 -10.41 32.62
N ARG A 270 -3.26 -10.61 33.70
CA ARG A 270 -2.98 -11.93 34.25
C ARG A 270 -4.02 -12.26 35.33
N ASP A 271 -4.75 -13.36 35.16
CA ASP A 271 -5.81 -13.73 36.10
C ASP A 271 -5.23 -14.38 37.36
N SER A 272 -5.06 -13.59 38.42
CA SER A 272 -4.46 -14.04 39.69
C SER A 272 -5.39 -14.89 40.57
N ARG A 273 -6.61 -15.20 40.12
CA ARG A 273 -7.56 -16.01 40.89
C ARG A 273 -7.42 -17.51 40.57
N GLY A 274 -6.62 -18.22 41.36
CA GLY A 274 -6.82 -19.66 41.59
C GLY A 274 -5.72 -20.65 41.18
N ALA A 275 -4.57 -20.21 40.66
CA ALA A 275 -3.48 -21.14 40.30
C ALA A 275 -2.33 -21.08 41.31
N SER A 276 -2.08 -22.20 41.99
CA SER A 276 -0.96 -22.42 42.92
C SER A 276 0.41 -22.46 42.22
N GLU A 277 0.42 -22.50 40.88
CA GLU A 277 1.61 -22.58 40.04
C GLU A 277 1.61 -21.45 39.00
N GLU A 278 2.72 -20.72 38.89
CA GLU A 278 2.87 -19.60 37.94
C GLU A 278 2.62 -20.01 36.47
N PHE A 279 2.81 -21.30 36.15
CA PHE A 279 2.79 -21.87 34.80
C PHE A 279 1.39 -21.98 34.18
N GLN A 280 0.33 -22.10 34.98
CA GLN A 280 -1.03 -22.37 34.50
C GLN A 280 -1.96 -21.14 34.57
N CYS A 281 -1.47 -20.03 35.11
CA CYS A 281 -2.26 -18.80 35.24
C CYS A 281 -2.59 -18.23 33.84
N PRO A 282 -3.88 -18.11 33.47
CA PRO A 282 -4.26 -17.67 32.15
C PRO A 282 -4.16 -16.15 32.01
N PHE A 283 -3.68 -15.71 30.85
CA PHE A 283 -3.78 -14.33 30.39
C PHE A 283 -5.14 -14.09 29.73
N ARG A 284 -5.70 -12.91 29.99
CA ARG A 284 -6.91 -12.40 29.35
C ARG A 284 -6.59 -11.10 28.62
N ILE A 285 -7.22 -10.91 27.47
CA ILE A 285 -7.10 -9.67 26.71
C ILE A 285 -7.94 -8.57 27.37
N THR A 286 -7.40 -7.36 27.47
CA THR A 286 -8.17 -6.20 27.96
C THR A 286 -9.03 -5.61 26.84
N ARG A 287 -9.92 -4.65 27.15
CA ARG A 287 -10.67 -3.92 26.10
C ARG A 287 -9.72 -3.18 25.15
N LEU A 288 -8.66 -2.57 25.67
CA LEU A 288 -7.63 -1.91 24.85
C LEU A 288 -6.86 -2.92 23.99
N GLY A 289 -6.50 -4.07 24.55
CA GLY A 289 -5.90 -5.16 23.80
C GLY A 289 -6.81 -5.68 22.68
N GLN A 290 -8.10 -5.83 22.97
CA GLN A 290 -9.10 -6.27 22.01
C GLN A 290 -9.28 -5.24 20.88
N ALA A 291 -9.28 -3.94 21.22
CA ALA A 291 -9.29 -2.84 20.27
C ALA A 291 -8.05 -2.86 19.37
N ALA A 292 -6.86 -3.01 19.94
CA ALA A 292 -5.60 -3.10 19.18
C ALA A 292 -5.60 -4.31 18.23
N LEU A 293 -6.13 -5.45 18.68
CA LEU A 293 -6.24 -6.67 17.87
C LEU A 293 -7.24 -6.50 16.72
N LYS A 294 -8.49 -6.08 16.98
CA LYS A 294 -9.52 -5.91 15.94
C LYS A 294 -9.19 -4.79 14.96
N GLY A 295 -8.60 -3.70 15.47
CA GLY A 295 -8.10 -2.61 14.65
C GLY A 295 -6.80 -2.94 13.90
N ALA A 296 -6.18 -4.10 14.14
CA ALA A 296 -4.86 -4.45 13.60
C ALA A 296 -3.82 -3.32 13.79
N ILE A 297 -3.87 -2.64 14.94
CA ILE A 297 -3.01 -1.49 15.24
C ILE A 297 -1.63 -2.01 15.65
N ASP A 298 -0.61 -1.42 15.02
CA ASP A 298 0.76 -1.62 15.43
C ASP A 298 0.97 -1.21 16.90
N LEU A 299 1.44 -2.15 17.72
CA LEU A 299 1.61 -1.97 19.16
C LEU A 299 2.62 -0.88 19.54
N ALA A 300 3.48 -0.46 18.61
CA ALA A 300 4.35 0.70 18.79
C ALA A 300 3.57 2.02 18.79
N TYR A 301 2.45 2.08 18.08
CA TYR A 301 1.62 3.29 17.93
C TYR A 301 0.31 3.23 18.72
N CYS A 302 -0.03 2.11 19.36
CA CYS A 302 -1.29 1.95 20.10
C CYS A 302 -1.49 3.05 21.17
N ASP A 303 -0.49 3.30 22.02
CA ASP A 303 -0.57 4.34 23.06
C ASP A 303 -0.62 5.76 22.47
N THR A 304 0.06 5.97 21.34
CA THR A 304 0.04 7.25 20.61
C THR A 304 -1.33 7.50 20.00
N LEU A 305 -1.92 6.50 19.34
CA LEU A 305 -3.25 6.57 18.76
C LEU A 305 -4.30 6.84 19.83
N TYR A 306 -4.30 6.07 20.92
CA TYR A 306 -5.24 6.27 22.02
C TYR A 306 -5.17 7.70 22.57
N ARG A 307 -3.96 8.22 22.76
CA ARG A 307 -3.74 9.60 23.24
C ARG A 307 -4.18 10.66 22.23
N ASP A 308 -3.90 10.46 20.95
CA ASP A 308 -4.31 11.38 19.88
C ASP A 308 -5.84 11.44 19.76
N LEU A 309 -6.51 10.30 19.83
CA LEU A 309 -7.98 10.22 19.86
C LEU A 309 -8.56 10.86 21.12
N LYS A 310 -7.95 10.62 22.30
CA LYS A 310 -8.41 11.23 23.55
C LYS A 310 -8.29 12.76 23.53
N LYS A 311 -7.16 13.28 23.06
CA LYS A 311 -6.97 14.71 22.83
C LYS A 311 -7.94 15.27 21.80
N GLY A 312 -8.24 14.50 20.77
CA GLY A 312 -9.24 14.86 19.78
C GLY A 312 -10.63 15.07 20.41
N LEU A 313 -11.03 14.26 21.40
CA LEU A 313 -12.29 14.44 22.12
C LEU A 313 -12.34 15.75 22.93
N GLU A 314 -11.20 16.27 23.39
CA GLU A 314 -11.11 17.53 24.12
C GLU A 314 -11.30 18.76 23.22
N GLY A 315 -11.09 18.63 21.89
CA GLY A 315 -11.06 19.75 20.96
C GLY A 315 -11.20 19.36 19.49
N LEU A 316 -12.29 18.67 19.13
CA LEU A 316 -12.52 18.20 17.77
C LEU A 316 -13.08 19.30 16.84
N VAL A 317 -12.23 19.83 15.95
CA VAL A 317 -12.67 20.70 14.85
C VAL A 317 -13.42 19.91 13.78
N LEU A 318 -14.73 20.14 13.66
CA LEU A 318 -15.63 19.45 12.71
C LEU A 318 -16.08 20.31 11.52
N GLU A 319 -15.66 21.58 11.44
CA GLU A 319 -15.95 22.45 10.29
C GLU A 319 -15.33 21.91 8.99
N SER A 320 -14.26 21.12 9.11
CA SER A 320 -13.61 20.45 7.99
C SER A 320 -13.20 19.03 8.35
N LEU A 321 -12.92 18.22 7.32
CA LEU A 321 -12.39 16.87 7.51
C LEU A 321 -10.91 16.85 7.92
N LEU A 322 -10.21 18.00 7.94
CA LEU A 322 -8.76 18.06 8.11
C LEU A 322 -8.29 17.42 9.43
N HIS A 323 -9.01 17.66 10.53
CA HIS A 323 -8.64 17.07 11.82
C HIS A 323 -8.86 15.55 11.84
N LEU A 324 -9.97 15.07 11.28
CA LEU A 324 -10.24 13.64 11.16
C LEU A 324 -9.24 12.93 10.22
N VAL A 325 -8.85 13.59 9.12
CA VAL A 325 -7.79 13.13 8.22
C VAL A 325 -6.46 13.05 8.97
N TYR A 326 -6.12 14.03 9.80
CA TYR A 326 -4.89 13.96 10.61
C TYR A 326 -4.88 12.76 11.56
N LEU A 327 -5.99 12.48 12.26
CA LEU A 327 -6.11 11.33 13.16
C LEU A 327 -5.97 9.99 12.43
N THR A 328 -6.34 9.94 11.15
CA THR A 328 -6.26 8.76 10.27
C THR A 328 -5.08 8.81 9.28
N THR A 329 -4.15 9.76 9.43
CA THR A 329 -2.89 9.75 8.69
C THR A 329 -1.99 8.67 9.30
N PRO A 330 -1.51 7.66 8.53
CA PRO A 330 -0.69 6.56 9.04
C PRO A 330 0.64 7.03 9.64
N TYR A 331 1.05 6.42 10.76
CA TYR A 331 2.26 6.79 11.50
C TYR A 331 3.57 6.32 10.81
N ASP A 332 3.53 5.17 10.14
CA ASP A 332 4.67 4.52 9.47
C ASP A 332 5.19 5.31 8.26
N LEU A 333 4.30 6.05 7.58
CA LEU A 333 4.66 6.89 6.42
C LEU A 333 5.31 8.23 6.81
N VAL A 334 5.25 8.61 8.09
CA VAL A 334 5.74 9.91 8.59
C VAL A 334 7.26 9.99 8.55
N ALA A 335 7.96 8.90 8.87
CA ALA A 335 9.42 8.85 8.94
C ALA A 335 10.09 9.05 7.57
N GLN A 336 9.42 8.65 6.50
CA GLN A 336 9.92 8.73 5.13
C GLN A 336 9.67 10.09 4.47
N THR A 337 8.94 10.98 5.16
CA THR A 337 8.50 12.27 4.60
C THR A 337 9.41 13.40 5.05
N GLU A 338 9.90 14.17 4.08
CA GLU A 338 10.53 15.46 4.33
C GLU A 338 9.71 16.55 3.63
N PRO A 339 9.03 17.43 4.37
CA PRO A 339 8.22 18.49 3.78
C PRO A 339 9.07 19.47 2.99
N ASP A 340 8.61 19.83 1.79
CA ASP A 340 9.04 21.07 1.14
C ASP A 340 8.39 22.24 1.90
N TRP A 341 9.18 22.98 2.65
CA TRP A 341 8.67 24.04 3.54
C TRP A 341 8.00 25.20 2.80
N MET A 342 8.42 25.50 1.57
CA MET A 342 7.78 26.56 0.78
C MET A 342 6.41 26.11 0.30
N VAL A 343 6.31 24.86 -0.16
CA VAL A 343 5.02 24.24 -0.48
C VAL A 343 4.14 24.18 0.77
N TYR A 344 4.68 23.72 1.90
CA TYR A 344 3.94 23.58 3.14
C TYR A 344 3.36 24.93 3.60
N PHE A 345 4.18 25.98 3.62
CA PHE A 345 3.71 27.32 3.96
C PHE A 345 2.63 27.81 3.00
N ARG A 346 2.80 27.63 1.69
CA ARG A 346 1.79 28.00 0.69
C ARG A 346 0.46 27.29 0.92
N GLN A 347 0.50 25.98 1.23
CA GLN A 347 -0.71 25.20 1.49
C GLN A 347 -1.37 25.65 2.80
N PHE A 348 -0.58 25.91 3.84
CA PHE A 348 -1.08 26.44 5.10
C PHE A 348 -1.81 27.78 4.92
N SER A 349 -1.23 28.72 4.18
CA SER A 349 -1.84 30.04 3.94
C SER A 349 -3.14 29.99 3.13
N GLN A 350 -3.44 28.88 2.45
CA GLN A 350 -4.68 28.67 1.71
C GLN A 350 -5.80 28.05 2.58
N LEU A 351 -5.49 27.64 3.81
CA LEU A 351 -6.47 27.05 4.73
C LEU A 351 -7.39 28.12 5.32
N SER A 352 -8.63 27.74 5.61
CA SER A 352 -9.58 28.57 6.36
C SER A 352 -9.10 28.81 7.80
N PRO A 353 -9.62 29.83 8.51
CA PRO A 353 -9.27 30.06 9.91
C PRO A 353 -9.50 28.83 10.81
N ALA A 354 -10.57 28.07 10.57
CA ALA A 354 -10.85 26.84 11.30
C ALA A 354 -9.88 25.71 10.98
N GLU A 355 -9.47 25.57 9.71
CA GLU A 355 -8.45 24.61 9.29
C GLU A 355 -7.06 24.97 9.86
N GLN A 356 -6.71 26.26 9.91
CA GLN A 356 -5.49 26.74 10.56
C GLN A 356 -5.52 26.48 12.08
N ASN A 357 -6.70 26.57 12.70
CA ASN A 357 -6.87 26.23 14.11
C ASN A 357 -6.52 24.76 14.41
N VAL A 358 -6.77 23.83 13.47
CA VAL A 358 -6.33 22.42 13.62
C VAL A 358 -4.82 22.33 13.82
N ALA A 359 -4.05 23.04 13.00
CA ALA A 359 -2.60 23.06 13.13
C ALA A 359 -2.14 23.71 14.45
N ALA A 360 -2.83 24.75 14.89
CA ALA A 360 -2.56 25.41 16.17
C ALA A 360 -2.78 24.48 17.37
N LEU A 361 -3.87 23.69 17.36
CA LEU A 361 -4.17 22.67 18.38
C LEU A 361 -3.07 21.60 18.45
N LEU A 362 -2.46 21.25 17.32
CA LEU A 362 -1.33 20.33 17.23
C LEU A 362 0.02 20.98 17.62
N GLY A 363 0.01 22.27 17.98
CA GLY A 363 1.19 23.03 18.39
C GLY A 363 2.02 23.60 17.22
N VAL A 364 1.55 23.45 15.98
CA VAL A 364 2.20 23.92 14.74
C VAL A 364 1.60 25.26 14.33
N SER A 365 2.23 26.36 14.75
CA SER A 365 1.77 27.71 14.42
C SER A 365 2.18 28.14 13.00
N GLU A 366 1.44 29.08 12.42
CA GLU A 366 1.80 29.73 11.15
C GLU A 366 3.23 30.30 11.20
N SER A 367 3.58 30.98 12.30
CA SER A 367 4.90 31.55 12.53
C SER A 367 6.02 30.51 12.54
N PHE A 368 5.73 29.27 12.97
CA PHE A 368 6.69 28.16 12.93
C PHE A 368 6.93 27.72 11.48
N ILE A 369 5.86 27.52 10.70
CA ILE A 369 5.95 27.10 9.30
C ILE A 369 6.62 28.20 8.46
N GLY A 370 6.24 29.47 8.62
CA GLY A 370 6.83 30.59 7.90
C GLY A 370 8.33 30.79 8.19
N LYS A 371 8.77 30.58 9.45
CA LYS A 371 10.19 30.59 9.79
C LYS A 371 10.96 29.44 9.17
N LYS A 372 10.37 28.23 9.14
CA LYS A 372 10.98 27.08 8.44
C LYS A 372 11.12 27.34 6.94
N ALA A 373 10.09 27.87 6.31
CA ALA A 373 10.09 28.20 4.88
C ALA A 373 11.18 29.22 4.55
N SER A 374 11.32 30.27 5.38
CA SER A 374 12.35 31.31 5.20
C SER A 374 13.76 30.90 5.65
N GLY A 375 13.97 29.68 6.15
CA GLY A 375 15.27 29.21 6.65
C GLY A 375 15.71 29.85 7.96
N GLN A 376 14.81 30.53 8.68
CA GLN A 376 15.11 31.18 9.95
C GLN A 376 15.23 30.17 11.11
N ALA A 377 16.09 30.48 12.07
CA ALA A 377 16.26 29.69 13.29
C ALA A 377 15.00 29.73 14.17
N ILE A 378 14.62 28.58 14.75
CA ILE A 378 13.40 28.42 15.55
C ILE A 378 13.77 28.03 16.98
N ARG A 379 13.26 28.79 17.95
CA ARG A 379 13.45 28.52 19.39
C ARG A 379 12.50 27.46 19.94
N LYS A 380 11.26 27.39 19.43
CA LYS A 380 10.24 26.42 19.86
C LYS A 380 10.50 25.07 19.18
N LYS A 381 10.80 24.04 19.98
CA LYS A 381 10.95 22.67 19.50
C LYS A 381 9.57 22.03 19.39
N VAL A 382 9.15 21.72 18.18
CA VAL A 382 7.94 20.93 17.89
C VAL A 382 8.40 19.55 17.45
N ASP A 383 7.66 18.51 17.84
CA ASP A 383 7.95 17.14 17.41
C ASP A 383 7.91 17.05 15.88
N LYS A 384 9.00 16.53 15.29
CA LYS A 384 9.14 16.34 13.84
C LYS A 384 8.03 15.42 13.31
N ASN A 385 7.61 14.41 14.07
CA ASN A 385 6.59 13.47 13.64
C ASN A 385 5.22 14.13 13.51
N ILE A 386 4.85 15.00 14.46
CA ILE A 386 3.59 15.77 14.39
C ILE A 386 3.59 16.67 13.16
N VAL A 387 4.70 17.38 12.91
CA VAL A 387 4.81 18.30 11.77
C VAL A 387 4.75 17.55 10.44
N ASN A 388 5.48 16.46 10.31
CA ASN A 388 5.47 15.63 9.11
C ASN A 388 4.10 14.99 8.86
N ARG A 389 3.43 14.51 9.92
CA ARG A 389 2.09 13.92 9.84
C ARG A 389 1.04 14.95 9.43
N LEU A 390 1.14 16.18 9.93
CA LEU A 390 0.29 17.30 9.53
C LEU A 390 0.52 17.69 8.05
N TYR A 391 1.76 17.65 7.56
CA TYR A 391 2.02 17.86 6.14
C TYR A 391 1.35 16.79 5.27
N LEU A 392 1.45 15.51 5.66
CA LEU A 392 0.77 14.41 4.97
C LEU A 392 -0.76 14.52 5.02
N SER A 393 -1.32 15.01 6.14
CA SER A 393 -2.77 15.25 6.22
C SER A 393 -3.21 16.37 5.26
N PHE A 394 -2.37 17.36 4.97
CA PHE A 394 -2.67 18.39 3.96
C PHE A 394 -2.70 17.81 2.54
N VAL A 395 -1.81 16.85 2.25
CA VAL A 395 -1.80 16.12 0.97
C VAL A 395 -3.10 15.33 0.82
N LEU A 396 -3.45 14.52 1.82
CA LEU A 396 -4.68 13.72 1.85
C LEU A 396 -5.94 14.59 1.76
N TYR A 397 -5.96 15.69 2.50
CA TYR A 397 -7.10 16.60 2.52
C TYR A 397 -7.29 17.32 1.17
N SER A 398 -6.20 17.75 0.54
CA SER A 398 -6.24 18.30 -0.82
C SER A 398 -6.71 17.25 -1.83
N LEU A 399 -6.31 16.00 -1.65
CA LEU A 399 -6.74 14.90 -2.51
C LEU A 399 -8.23 14.59 -2.37
N LEU A 400 -8.78 14.62 -1.15
CA LEU A 400 -10.22 14.50 -0.92
C LEU A 400 -11.02 15.65 -1.54
N LYS A 401 -10.47 16.87 -1.57
CA LYS A 401 -11.11 18.03 -2.22
C LYS A 401 -11.06 17.97 -3.75
N GLU A 402 -9.91 17.63 -4.32
CA GLU A 402 -9.67 17.71 -5.77
C GLU A 402 -9.99 16.40 -6.51
N THR A 403 -9.99 15.24 -5.83
CA THR A 403 -10.18 13.89 -6.39
C THR A 403 -9.25 13.57 -7.57
N ASN A 404 -8.08 14.22 -7.63
CA ASN A 404 -7.14 14.08 -8.75
C ASN A 404 -5.70 14.01 -8.25
N VAL A 405 -5.11 12.81 -8.34
CA VAL A 405 -3.74 12.53 -7.90
C VAL A 405 -2.70 13.37 -8.66
N TRP A 406 -2.92 13.69 -9.94
CA TRP A 406 -1.99 14.48 -10.74
C TRP A 406 -1.95 15.94 -10.30
N SER A 407 -3.12 16.53 -10.01
CA SER A 407 -3.20 17.90 -9.50
C SER A 407 -2.48 18.05 -8.17
N VAL A 408 -2.73 17.12 -7.24
CA VAL A 408 -2.07 17.11 -5.93
C VAL A 408 -0.57 16.81 -6.06
N SER A 409 -0.16 15.93 -6.99
CA SER A 409 1.25 15.64 -7.29
C SER A 409 2.03 16.89 -7.70
N GLU A 410 1.46 17.71 -8.59
CA GLU A 410 2.04 18.99 -9.01
C GLU A 410 2.05 20.00 -7.86
N LYS A 411 0.95 20.11 -7.11
CA LYS A 411 0.77 21.07 -6.02
C LYS A 411 1.73 20.84 -4.86
N PHE A 412 2.01 19.59 -4.52
CA PHE A 412 2.90 19.20 -3.43
C PHE A 412 4.32 18.85 -3.88
N ASN A 413 4.60 18.85 -5.19
CA ASN A 413 5.87 18.40 -5.76
C ASN A 413 6.25 16.97 -5.30
N MET A 414 5.27 16.08 -5.20
CA MET A 414 5.45 14.69 -4.77
C MET A 414 5.13 13.72 -5.91
N PRO A 415 5.83 12.57 -6.03
CA PRO A 415 5.50 11.58 -7.03
C PRO A 415 4.05 11.07 -6.87
N ARG A 416 3.28 11.05 -7.96
CA ARG A 416 1.89 10.57 -7.97
C ARG A 416 1.70 9.15 -7.41
N GLY A 417 2.64 8.24 -7.64
CA GLY A 417 2.63 6.91 -7.03
C GLY A 417 2.77 6.93 -5.50
N TYR A 418 3.51 7.90 -4.96
CA TYR A 418 3.60 8.11 -3.51
C TYR A 418 2.28 8.62 -2.92
N ILE A 419 1.64 9.59 -3.59
CA ILE A 419 0.34 10.12 -3.16
C ILE A 419 -0.73 9.01 -3.19
N GLN A 420 -0.76 8.17 -4.22
CA GLN A 420 -1.67 7.03 -4.28
C GLN A 420 -1.40 6.03 -3.14
N ASN A 421 -0.13 5.77 -2.83
CA ASN A 421 0.26 4.91 -1.70
C ASN A 421 -0.18 5.51 -0.36
N LEU A 422 0.00 6.82 -0.18
CA LEU A 422 -0.46 7.54 1.00
C LEU A 422 -1.97 7.46 1.17
N LEU A 423 -2.74 7.64 0.09
CA LEU A 423 -4.20 7.48 0.10
C LEU A 423 -4.62 6.06 0.49
N THR A 424 -3.99 5.05 -0.13
CA THR A 424 -4.30 3.64 0.14
C THR A 424 -3.96 3.25 1.58
N GLY A 425 -2.81 3.72 2.07
CA GLY A 425 -2.38 3.54 3.46
C GLY A 425 -3.33 4.24 4.44
N ALA A 426 -3.73 5.48 4.15
CA ALA A 426 -4.68 6.23 4.97
C ALA A 426 -6.08 5.61 4.99
N ALA A 427 -6.58 5.09 3.86
CA ALA A 427 -7.84 4.36 3.82
C ALA A 427 -7.80 3.10 4.69
N SER A 428 -6.72 2.31 4.57
CA SER A 428 -6.51 1.10 5.36
C SER A 428 -6.39 1.44 6.85
N PHE A 429 -5.57 2.44 7.19
CA PHE A 429 -5.39 2.88 8.57
C PHE A 429 -6.66 3.52 9.16
N SER A 430 -7.45 4.24 8.37
CA SER A 430 -8.76 4.75 8.78
C SER A 430 -9.72 3.62 9.16
N SER A 431 -9.72 2.52 8.39
CA SER A 431 -10.49 1.30 8.73
C SER A 431 -9.99 0.66 10.02
N CYS A 432 -8.67 0.57 10.20
CA CYS A 432 -8.05 0.09 11.43
C CYS A 432 -8.46 0.93 12.65
N VAL A 433 -8.39 2.25 12.54
CA VAL A 433 -8.79 3.19 13.60
C VAL A 433 -10.29 3.11 13.88
N LEU A 434 -11.13 2.94 12.85
CA LEU A 434 -12.57 2.72 13.02
C LEU A 434 -12.84 1.48 13.90
N HIS A 435 -12.27 0.33 13.55
CA HIS A 435 -12.46 -0.90 14.35
C HIS A 435 -11.84 -0.81 15.74
N PHE A 436 -10.74 -0.06 15.91
CA PHE A 436 -10.18 0.24 17.22
C PHE A 436 -11.18 1.04 18.08
N CYS A 437 -11.84 2.05 17.51
CA CYS A 437 -12.84 2.86 18.21
C CYS A 437 -14.14 2.09 18.53
N GLU A 438 -14.51 1.07 17.73
CA GLU A 438 -15.71 0.26 17.98
C GLU A 438 -15.64 -0.55 19.28
N GLU A 439 -14.44 -0.94 19.71
CA GLU A 439 -14.24 -1.71 20.95
C GLU A 439 -14.16 -0.84 22.22
N LEU A 440 -14.03 0.48 22.06
CA LEU A 440 -13.85 1.43 23.15
C LEU A 440 -15.02 2.41 23.19
N GLU A 441 -15.95 2.18 24.12
CA GLU A 441 -17.20 2.96 24.26
C GLU A 441 -16.97 4.47 24.34
N GLU A 442 -15.87 4.92 24.95
CA GLU A 442 -15.51 6.34 25.04
C GLU A 442 -15.22 7.02 23.69
N PHE A 443 -14.94 6.24 22.64
CA PHE A 443 -14.68 6.72 21.28
C PHE A 443 -15.92 6.62 20.36
N TRP A 444 -17.12 6.55 20.93
CA TRP A 444 -18.39 6.46 20.18
C TRP A 444 -18.55 7.51 19.07
N VAL A 445 -18.07 8.75 19.30
CA VAL A 445 -18.15 9.85 18.31
C VAL A 445 -17.39 9.47 17.04
N TYR A 446 -16.21 8.85 17.20
CA TYR A 446 -15.37 8.45 16.09
C TYR A 446 -15.94 7.29 15.29
N ARG A 447 -16.73 6.41 15.92
CA ARG A 447 -17.43 5.34 15.20
C ARG A 447 -18.32 5.91 14.09
N ALA A 448 -19.09 6.96 14.39
CA ALA A 448 -19.93 7.60 13.38
C ALA A 448 -19.11 8.36 12.33
N LEU A 449 -18.09 9.12 12.76
CA LEU A 449 -17.32 9.99 11.87
C LEU A 449 -16.38 9.23 10.93
N PHE A 450 -15.73 8.17 11.40
CA PHE A 450 -14.76 7.42 10.61
C PHE A 450 -15.40 6.46 9.61
N VAL A 451 -16.66 6.05 9.77
CA VAL A 451 -17.37 5.29 8.72
C VAL A 451 -17.40 6.07 7.42
N GLU A 452 -17.83 7.34 7.47
CA GLU A 452 -17.93 8.18 6.28
C GLU A 452 -16.54 8.60 5.75
N LEU A 453 -15.60 8.93 6.66
CA LEU A 453 -14.23 9.26 6.24
C LEU A 453 -13.53 8.08 5.56
N THR A 454 -13.68 6.86 6.09
CA THR A 454 -13.06 5.66 5.52
C THR A 454 -13.58 5.41 4.11
N LYS A 455 -14.90 5.58 3.87
CA LYS A 455 -15.47 5.51 2.52
C LYS A 455 -14.88 6.57 1.59
N LYS A 456 -14.78 7.83 2.05
CA LYS A 456 -14.19 8.93 1.26
C LYS A 456 -12.73 8.69 0.91
N LEU A 457 -11.92 8.18 1.84
CA LEU A 457 -10.51 7.84 1.59
C LEU A 457 -10.37 6.62 0.66
N THR A 458 -11.22 5.61 0.82
CA THR A 458 -11.16 4.36 0.02
C THR A 458 -11.43 4.62 -1.45
N TYR A 459 -12.49 5.38 -1.76
CA TYR A 459 -12.87 5.64 -3.15
C TYR A 459 -12.21 6.88 -3.72
N CYS A 460 -12.07 7.94 -2.92
CA CYS A 460 -11.49 9.24 -3.28
C CYS A 460 -11.89 9.72 -4.69
N ALA A 461 -13.18 9.59 -5.00
CA ALA A 461 -13.77 9.90 -6.29
C ALA A 461 -14.97 10.81 -6.11
N LYS A 462 -15.48 11.35 -7.23
CA LYS A 462 -16.74 12.09 -7.24
C LYS A 462 -17.88 11.21 -6.70
N ALA A 463 -18.77 11.80 -5.90
CA ALA A 463 -19.84 11.07 -5.21
C ALA A 463 -20.72 10.25 -6.16
N GLU A 464 -20.98 10.75 -7.36
CA GLU A 464 -21.75 10.08 -8.42
C GLU A 464 -21.12 8.77 -8.94
N LEU A 465 -19.82 8.57 -8.75
CA LEU A 465 -19.10 7.37 -9.21
C LEU A 465 -19.00 6.30 -8.12
N ILE A 466 -19.12 6.68 -6.84
CA ILE A 466 -18.93 5.78 -5.69
C ILE A 466 -19.84 4.54 -5.78
N PRO A 467 -21.15 4.64 -6.07
CA PRO A 467 -22.01 3.46 -6.16
C PRO A 467 -21.57 2.45 -7.23
N LEU A 468 -20.89 2.92 -8.29
CA LEU A 468 -20.37 2.04 -9.33
C LEU A 468 -19.06 1.38 -8.90
N MET A 469 -18.23 2.11 -8.13
CA MET A 469 -16.96 1.62 -7.61
C MET A 469 -17.11 0.61 -6.46
N GLU A 470 -18.26 0.56 -5.81
CA GLU A 470 -18.64 -0.53 -4.88
C GLU A 470 -18.70 -1.90 -5.59
N VAL A 471 -18.94 -1.91 -6.90
CA VAL A 471 -19.05 -3.15 -7.68
C VAL A 471 -17.67 -3.74 -7.95
N THR A 472 -17.52 -5.04 -7.70
CA THR A 472 -16.25 -5.73 -7.85
C THR A 472 -15.73 -5.63 -9.29
N GLY A 473 -14.48 -5.18 -9.44
CA GLY A 473 -13.83 -5.02 -10.74
C GLY A 473 -14.08 -3.68 -11.43
N VAL A 474 -14.81 -2.74 -10.79
CA VAL A 474 -15.04 -1.39 -11.31
C VAL A 474 -14.17 -0.38 -10.58
N LEU A 475 -13.04 -0.03 -11.19
CA LEU A 475 -12.19 1.09 -10.73
C LEU A 475 -12.70 2.43 -11.27
N GLU A 476 -12.16 3.54 -10.79
CA GLU A 476 -12.61 4.90 -11.15
C GLU A 476 -12.70 5.13 -12.67
N GLY A 477 -11.69 4.69 -13.44
CA GLY A 477 -11.70 4.81 -14.90
C GLY A 477 -12.88 4.05 -15.55
N ARG A 478 -13.18 2.84 -15.05
CA ARG A 478 -14.32 2.05 -15.52
C ARG A 478 -15.64 2.65 -15.08
N ALA A 479 -15.72 3.15 -13.84
CA ALA A 479 -16.90 3.86 -13.33
C ALA A 479 -17.25 5.07 -14.20
N LYS A 480 -16.25 5.86 -14.63
CA LYS A 480 -16.45 6.98 -15.57
C LYS A 480 -17.02 6.53 -16.91
N GLN A 481 -16.48 5.46 -17.49
CA GLN A 481 -17.00 4.89 -18.74
C GLN A 481 -18.45 4.43 -18.60
N LEU A 482 -18.75 3.65 -17.57
CA LEU A 482 -20.10 3.15 -17.27
C LEU A 482 -21.08 4.32 -17.06
N TYR A 483 -20.69 5.31 -16.27
CA TYR A 483 -21.49 6.50 -16.01
C TYR A 483 -21.77 7.30 -17.29
N SER A 484 -20.75 7.48 -18.15
CA SER A 484 -20.90 8.16 -19.45
C SER A 484 -21.79 7.40 -20.42
N ALA A 485 -21.82 6.07 -20.33
CA ALA A 485 -22.72 5.20 -21.10
C ALA A 485 -24.14 5.11 -20.52
N GLY A 486 -24.45 5.84 -19.43
CA GLY A 486 -25.77 5.91 -18.82
C GLY A 486 -25.99 5.00 -17.62
N TYR A 487 -25.04 4.13 -17.26
CA TYR A 487 -25.12 3.27 -16.08
C TYR A 487 -24.73 4.05 -14.82
N LYS A 488 -25.68 4.81 -14.27
CA LYS A 488 -25.44 5.75 -13.15
C LYS A 488 -25.69 5.18 -11.75
N SER A 489 -26.15 3.93 -11.63
CA SER A 489 -26.54 3.35 -10.35
C SER A 489 -26.30 1.85 -10.32
N LEU A 490 -26.28 1.28 -9.11
CA LEU A 490 -26.19 -0.15 -8.90
C LEU A 490 -27.33 -0.92 -9.62
N MET A 491 -28.54 -0.33 -9.62
CA MET A 491 -29.71 -0.88 -10.33
C MET A 491 -29.50 -0.95 -11.84
N HIS A 492 -28.90 0.08 -12.44
CA HIS A 492 -28.59 0.07 -13.87
C HIS A 492 -27.63 -1.07 -14.23
N LEU A 493 -26.60 -1.31 -13.40
CA LEU A 493 -25.64 -2.40 -13.62
C LEU A 493 -26.26 -3.78 -13.37
N ALA A 494 -27.06 -3.93 -12.31
CA ALA A 494 -27.71 -5.19 -11.98
C ALA A 494 -28.68 -5.66 -13.09
N ASN A 495 -29.33 -4.73 -13.78
CA ASN A 495 -30.26 -5.01 -14.89
C ASN A 495 -29.61 -4.93 -16.29
N ALA A 496 -28.29 -4.67 -16.37
CA ALA A 496 -27.61 -4.58 -17.65
C ALA A 496 -27.43 -5.95 -18.31
N ASP A 497 -27.51 -5.99 -19.64
CA ASP A 497 -27.07 -7.14 -20.43
C ASP A 497 -25.53 -7.12 -20.57
N PRO A 498 -24.82 -8.17 -20.12
CA PRO A 498 -23.37 -8.28 -20.29
C PRO A 498 -22.89 -8.11 -21.73
N GLU A 499 -23.65 -8.56 -22.74
CA GLU A 499 -23.25 -8.43 -24.14
C GLU A 499 -23.35 -6.99 -24.64
N VAL A 500 -24.31 -6.21 -24.13
CA VAL A 500 -24.40 -4.77 -24.41
C VAL A 500 -23.23 -4.04 -23.76
N LEU A 501 -22.90 -4.34 -22.50
CA LEU A 501 -21.77 -3.73 -21.82
C LEU A 501 -20.45 -3.91 -22.58
N VAL A 502 -20.20 -5.11 -23.12
CA VAL A 502 -18.99 -5.41 -23.92
C VAL A 502 -18.93 -4.57 -25.20
N ARG A 503 -20.09 -4.24 -25.80
CA ARG A 503 -20.16 -3.44 -27.03
C ARG A 503 -20.03 -1.94 -26.76
N THR A 504 -20.61 -1.46 -25.66
CA THR A 504 -20.68 -0.03 -25.34
C THR A 504 -19.45 0.48 -24.61
N ILE A 505 -18.78 -0.38 -23.85
CA ILE A 505 -17.64 -0.01 -23.01
C ILE A 505 -16.34 -0.52 -23.61
N ASP A 506 -15.44 0.41 -23.95
CA ASP A 506 -14.12 0.10 -24.49
C ASP A 506 -13.33 -0.88 -23.61
N HIS A 507 -12.70 -1.87 -24.24
CA HIS A 507 -11.80 -2.82 -23.58
C HIS A 507 -12.43 -3.56 -22.40
N LEU A 508 -13.72 -3.90 -22.48
CA LEU A 508 -14.41 -4.72 -21.49
C LEU A 508 -14.55 -6.16 -21.98
N SER A 509 -13.94 -7.12 -21.28
CA SER A 509 -14.11 -8.54 -21.63
C SER A 509 -15.48 -9.06 -21.21
N ARG A 510 -16.02 -10.06 -21.93
CA ARG A 510 -17.25 -10.76 -21.55
C ARG A 510 -17.22 -11.30 -20.12
N ARG A 511 -16.06 -11.80 -19.67
CA ARG A 511 -15.89 -12.30 -18.30
C ARG A 511 -16.06 -11.18 -17.27
N GLN A 512 -15.42 -10.02 -17.50
CA GLN A 512 -15.55 -8.87 -16.62
C GLN A 512 -16.97 -8.30 -16.65
N ALA A 513 -17.60 -8.20 -17.81
CA ALA A 513 -18.99 -7.73 -17.91
C ALA A 513 -19.94 -8.61 -17.10
N LYS A 514 -19.83 -9.94 -17.22
CA LYS A 514 -20.61 -10.89 -16.41
C LYS A 514 -20.35 -10.72 -14.91
N GLN A 515 -19.09 -10.56 -14.53
CA GLN A 515 -18.70 -10.34 -13.12
C GLN A 515 -19.26 -9.04 -12.55
N ILE A 516 -19.23 -7.95 -13.32
CA ILE A 516 -19.79 -6.65 -12.92
C ILE A 516 -21.29 -6.79 -12.67
N VAL A 517 -22.04 -7.39 -13.62
CA VAL A 517 -23.48 -7.59 -13.49
C VAL A 517 -23.81 -8.51 -12.31
N SER A 518 -23.09 -9.62 -12.14
CA SER A 518 -23.33 -10.53 -11.01
C SER A 518 -23.02 -9.89 -9.66
N SER A 519 -21.92 -9.14 -9.57
CA SER A 519 -21.56 -8.41 -8.34
C SER A 519 -22.57 -7.32 -8.01
N ALA A 520 -23.06 -6.58 -9.01
CA ALA A 520 -24.10 -5.57 -8.80
C ALA A 520 -25.42 -6.19 -8.34
N LYS A 521 -25.82 -7.34 -8.89
CA LYS A 521 -27.00 -8.09 -8.45
C LYS A 521 -26.87 -8.56 -7.00
N MET A 522 -25.72 -9.12 -6.64
CA MET A 522 -25.44 -9.59 -5.28
C MET A 522 -25.53 -8.45 -4.27
N LEU A 523 -24.83 -7.33 -4.51
CA LEU A 523 -24.89 -6.15 -3.64
C LEU A 523 -26.29 -5.56 -3.51
N LEU A 524 -27.10 -5.64 -4.58
CA LEU A 524 -28.49 -5.20 -4.54
C LEU A 524 -29.37 -6.15 -3.70
N HIS A 525 -29.12 -7.45 -3.79
CA HIS A 525 -29.81 -8.47 -3.01
C HIS A 525 -29.48 -8.34 -1.52
N GLU A 526 -28.20 -8.17 -1.17
CA GLU A 526 -27.76 -7.93 0.22
C GLU A 526 -28.42 -6.69 0.81
N LYS A 527 -28.50 -5.59 0.06
CA LYS A 527 -29.20 -4.37 0.49
C LYS A 527 -30.70 -4.61 0.68
N ALA A 528 -31.33 -5.42 -0.16
CA ALA A 528 -32.75 -5.77 -0.03
C ALA A 528 -33.00 -6.65 1.20
N GLU A 529 -32.16 -7.65 1.44
CA GLU A 529 -32.23 -8.51 2.63
C GLU A 529 -32.03 -7.72 3.92
N ALA A 530 -31.04 -6.82 3.98
CA ALA A 530 -30.81 -5.98 5.15
C ALA A 530 -32.01 -5.07 5.47
N LEU A 531 -32.63 -4.47 4.44
CA LEU A 531 -33.84 -3.67 4.61
C LEU A 531 -35.05 -4.52 5.03
N GLN A 532 -35.12 -5.77 4.55
CA GLN A 532 -36.16 -6.70 4.96
C GLN A 532 -35.99 -7.13 6.42
N GLU A 533 -34.78 -7.45 6.86
CA GLU A 533 -34.47 -7.78 8.25
C GLU A 533 -34.79 -6.61 9.19
N GLU A 534 -34.41 -5.38 8.81
CA GLU A 534 -34.75 -4.16 9.55
C GLU A 534 -36.27 -3.96 9.62
N ALA A 535 -36.99 -4.18 8.52
CA ALA A 535 -38.45 -4.11 8.50
C ALA A 535 -39.09 -5.19 9.38
N GLU A 536 -38.58 -6.42 9.36
CA GLU A 536 -39.04 -7.51 10.22
C GLU A 536 -38.79 -7.22 11.70
N GLU A 537 -37.63 -6.63 12.05
CA GLU A 537 -37.32 -6.20 13.41
C GLU A 537 -38.29 -5.12 13.91
N LEU A 538 -38.59 -4.12 13.08
CA LEU A 538 -39.58 -3.07 13.39
C LEU A 538 -41.00 -3.61 13.56
N LEU A 539 -41.33 -4.72 12.90
CA LEU A 539 -42.64 -5.37 13.00
C LEU A 539 -42.74 -6.37 14.17
N ARG A 540 -41.62 -6.73 14.83
CA ARG A 540 -41.65 -7.58 16.03
C ARG A 540 -42.27 -6.80 17.19
N LEU A 541 -43.12 -7.49 17.97
CA LEU A 541 -43.67 -6.93 19.19
C LEU A 541 -42.56 -6.71 20.22
N PRO A 542 -42.39 -5.48 20.76
CA PRO A 542 -41.48 -5.22 21.86
C PRO A 542 -41.71 -6.17 23.05
N PRO A 543 -40.67 -6.81 23.60
CA PRO A 543 -40.80 -7.71 24.76
C PRO A 543 -41.24 -6.98 26.04
N ASP A 544 -41.14 -5.66 26.04
CA ASP A 544 -41.41 -4.70 27.10
C ASP A 544 -42.76 -3.98 26.93
N LEU A 545 -43.62 -4.46 26.03
CA LEU A 545 -45.00 -3.98 25.90
C LEU A 545 -45.78 -4.17 27.22
N PRO A 546 -46.25 -3.09 27.87
CA PRO A 546 -47.05 -3.20 29.08
C PRO A 546 -48.38 -3.88 28.76
N GLY A 547 -48.55 -5.12 29.22
CA GLY A 547 -49.74 -5.97 28.95
C GLY A 547 -49.44 -7.43 28.66
N LEU A 548 -48.18 -7.82 28.40
CA LEU A 548 -47.74 -9.21 28.18
C LEU A 548 -47.19 -9.89 29.45
N GLY A 549 -47.68 -9.47 30.62
CA GLY A 549 -47.45 -10.18 31.88
C GLY A 549 -48.48 -11.29 32.09
N ALA A 550 -47.99 -12.53 32.19
CA ALA A 550 -48.65 -13.73 32.72
C ALA A 550 -49.60 -14.51 31.78
N ALA A 551 -49.05 -15.25 30.82
CA ALA A 551 -49.64 -16.51 30.35
C ALA A 551 -48.62 -17.39 29.62
N ASN A 552 -47.78 -18.11 30.38
CA ASN A 552 -47.24 -19.46 30.08
C ASN A 552 -45.92 -19.71 30.82
N THR A 553 -45.99 -19.79 32.14
CA THR A 553 -45.04 -20.60 32.92
C THR A 553 -45.87 -21.59 33.74
N ASP A 554 -46.58 -22.48 33.05
CA ASP A 554 -47.08 -23.74 33.62
C ASP A 554 -47.45 -24.71 32.50
N LYS A 555 -46.43 -25.37 31.95
CA LYS A 555 -46.50 -26.73 31.38
C LYS A 555 -45.09 -27.26 31.11
N ALA A 556 -44.31 -27.41 32.18
CA ALA A 556 -43.27 -28.42 32.21
C ALA A 556 -43.97 -29.79 32.33
N GLY A 557 -43.99 -30.56 31.24
CA GLY A 557 -44.60 -31.90 31.27
C GLY A 557 -44.74 -32.57 29.91
N SER A 558 -43.71 -33.33 29.53
CA SER A 558 -43.71 -34.38 28.50
C SER A 558 -43.68 -33.94 27.02
N ARG A 559 -42.54 -34.12 26.35
CA ARG A 559 -42.21 -35.35 25.60
C ARG A 559 -40.88 -35.16 24.86
N ALA A 560 -40.02 -36.15 25.07
CA ALA A 560 -38.83 -36.40 24.27
C ALA A 560 -39.20 -36.85 22.85
N GLY A 561 -38.30 -36.62 21.88
CA GLY A 561 -38.16 -37.46 20.69
C GLY A 561 -37.82 -36.73 19.39
N GLY A 562 -36.57 -36.92 18.92
CA GLY A 562 -36.13 -36.84 17.51
C GLY A 562 -36.16 -35.46 16.87
N THR A 563 -35.31 -35.10 15.90
CA THR A 563 -34.35 -35.85 15.08
C THR A 563 -33.47 -34.81 14.40
N ALA A 564 -32.18 -35.12 14.25
CA ALA A 564 -31.26 -34.45 13.33
C ALA A 564 -31.69 -34.68 11.86
N LEU A 565 -30.93 -34.08 10.92
CA LEU A 565 -30.89 -34.22 9.44
C LEU A 565 -31.40 -32.93 8.75
N TRP A 566 -30.70 -32.22 7.86
CA TRP A 566 -29.39 -32.32 7.19
C TRP A 566 -28.88 -30.90 6.90
#